data_AF-A0A2J6WSJ1-F1
#
_entry.id   AF-A0A2J6WSJ1-F1
#
_cell.length_a   1.000
_cell.length_b   1.000
_cell.length_c   1.000
_cell.angle_alpha   90.00
_cell.angle_beta   90.00
_cell.angle_gamma   90.00
#
_symmetry.space_group_name_H-M   'P 1'
#
loop_
_entity.id
_entity.type
_entity.pdbx_description
1 polymer ?
#
loop_
_entity_poly.entity_id
_entity_poly.type
_entity_poly.pdbx_seq_one_letter_code
_entity_poly.pdbx_strand_id
1 'polypeptide(L)'
;MKIGKEDFRFGWEEIDITAWYRINDSWARVSMRKNKEFYEVYAHIYRKKEDVILFRTKDLKECVEWVNSVFGLNDEYVGEN
;
A
#
# COMPACT_ATOMS: atom_id res chain seq x y z
N MET A 1 0.96 -11.60 4.82
CA MET A 1 2.37 -11.30 4.47
C MET A 1 3.06 -10.69 5.68
N LYS A 2 4.39 -10.69 5.76
CA LYS A 2 5.15 -9.89 6.74
C LYS A 2 5.67 -8.64 6.07
N ILE A 3 5.42 -7.47 6.63
CA ILE A 3 5.77 -6.16 6.05
C ILE A 3 6.58 -5.36 7.07
N GLY A 4 7.84 -5.10 6.77
CA GLY A 4 8.76 -4.30 7.55
C GLY A 4 9.30 -3.09 6.78
N LYS A 5 10.00 -2.21 7.49
CA LYS A 5 10.64 -1.02 6.86
C LYS A 5 11.70 -1.42 5.83
N GLU A 6 12.19 -2.66 5.91
CA GLU A 6 13.22 -3.19 5.02
C GLU A 6 12.73 -3.52 3.62
N ASP A 7 11.42 -3.79 3.46
CA ASP A 7 10.76 -4.03 2.18
C ASP A 7 10.64 -2.74 1.32
N PHE A 8 11.13 -1.60 1.83
CA PHE A 8 11.06 -0.29 1.20
C PHE A 8 12.43 0.42 1.09
N ARG A 9 13.54 -0.33 1.13
CA ARG A 9 14.90 0.20 1.26
C ARG A 9 15.45 0.97 0.05
N PHE A 10 14.87 0.88 -1.15
CA PHE A 10 15.42 1.55 -2.33
C PHE A 10 14.41 2.28 -3.22
N GLY A 11 13.70 3.25 -2.66
CA GLY A 11 13.14 4.40 -3.40
C GLY A 11 11.98 4.12 -4.37
N TRP A 12 11.71 2.87 -4.71
CA TRP A 12 10.63 2.42 -5.60
C TRP A 12 10.20 0.97 -5.30
N GLU A 13 10.47 0.47 -4.10
CA GLU A 13 10.00 -0.86 -3.71
C GLU A 13 8.51 -0.77 -3.36
N GLU A 14 7.72 -1.32 -4.28
CA GLU A 14 6.28 -1.47 -4.18
C GLU A 14 5.99 -2.85 -3.59
N ILE A 15 5.17 -2.89 -2.55
CA ILE A 15 4.57 -4.13 -2.06
C ILE A 15 3.20 -4.26 -2.72
N ASP A 16 3.06 -5.28 -3.54
CA ASP A 16 1.79 -5.64 -4.14
C ASP A 16 0.89 -6.31 -3.09
N ILE A 17 -0.20 -5.64 -2.75
CA ILE A 17 -1.14 -6.08 -1.70
C ILE A 17 -2.11 -7.14 -2.26
N THR A 18 -2.06 -7.43 -3.57
CA THR A 18 -2.94 -8.38 -4.28
C THR A 18 -4.44 -8.12 -4.14
N ALA A 19 -4.82 -6.94 -3.63
CA ALA A 19 -6.19 -6.51 -3.47
C ALA A 19 -6.67 -5.74 -4.71
N TRP A 20 -7.96 -5.86 -5.01
CA TRP A 20 -8.61 -5.13 -6.10
C TRP A 20 -9.51 -4.04 -5.53
N TYR A 21 -9.37 -2.82 -6.04
CA TYR A 21 -10.19 -1.68 -5.68
C TYR A 21 -10.95 -1.15 -6.89
N ARG A 22 -12.23 -0.83 -6.73
CA ARG A 22 -13.08 -0.32 -7.80
C ARG A 22 -13.15 1.20 -7.73
N ILE A 23 -12.64 1.87 -8.77
CA ILE A 23 -12.69 3.33 -8.91
C ILE A 23 -13.52 3.64 -10.15
N ASN A 24 -14.71 4.20 -9.95
CA ASN A 24 -15.71 4.39 -11.01
C ASN A 24 -15.99 3.06 -11.75
N ASP A 25 -15.81 3.05 -13.07
CA ASP A 25 -15.98 1.88 -13.95
C ASP A 25 -14.68 1.10 -14.20
N SER A 26 -13.64 1.32 -13.39
CA SER A 26 -12.34 0.66 -13.55
C SER A 26 -11.93 -0.12 -12.31
N TRP A 27 -11.32 -1.28 -12.55
CA TRP A 27 -10.60 -2.05 -11.54
C TRP A 27 -9.16 -1.57 -11.48
N ALA A 28 -8.68 -1.38 -10.26
CA ALA A 28 -7.33 -0.97 -9.95
C ALA A 28 -6.70 -1.99 -9.00
N ARG A 29 -5.41 -2.23 -9.18
CA ARG A 29 -4.64 -3.09 -8.26
C ARG A 29 -4.09 -2.24 -7.13
N VAL A 30 -4.25 -2.70 -5.90
CA VAL A 30 -3.80 -1.98 -4.71
C VAL A 30 -2.39 -2.41 -4.38
N SER A 31 -1.54 -1.42 -4.15
CA SER A 31 -0.15 -1.61 -3.74
C SER A 31 0.23 -0.60 -2.64
N MET A 32 1.31 -0.89 -1.94
CA MET A 32 1.94 -0.02 -0.97
C MET A 32 3.32 0.40 -1.45
N ARG A 33 3.70 1.66 -1.22
CA ARG A 33 5.07 2.13 -1.46
C ARG A 33 5.53 3.09 -0.37
N LYS A 34 6.83 3.33 -0.34
CA LYS A 34 7.42 4.43 0.42
C LYS A 34 7.79 5.58 -0.51
N ASN A 35 7.27 6.76 -0.23
CA ASN A 35 7.54 7.99 -0.96
C ASN A 35 8.12 9.04 0.00
N LYS A 36 9.43 9.27 -0.09
CA LYS A 36 10.19 10.12 0.85
C LYS A 36 9.98 9.66 2.30
N GLU A 37 9.29 10.46 3.10
CA GLU A 37 9.00 10.19 4.52
C GLU A 37 7.65 9.51 4.76
N PHE A 38 6.87 9.26 3.71
CA PHE A 38 5.52 8.71 3.81
C PHE A 38 5.43 7.27 3.29
N TYR A 39 4.58 6.48 3.92
CA TYR A 39 4.05 5.23 3.40
C TYR A 39 2.69 5.52 2.76
N GLU A 40 2.49 5.03 1.55
CA GLU A 40 1.30 5.28 0.74
C GLU A 40 0.67 3.95 0.34
N VAL A 41 -0.63 3.80 0.56
CA VAL A 41 -1.45 2.81 -0.13
C VAL A 41 -2.05 3.49 -1.35
N TYR A 42 -1.87 2.93 -2.53
CA TYR A 42 -2.39 3.48 -3.78
C TYR A 42 -2.99 2.39 -4.66
N ALA A 43 -3.88 2.83 -5.55
CA ALA A 43 -4.52 1.99 -6.54
C ALA A 43 -3.99 2.33 -7.94
N HIS A 44 -3.35 1.37 -8.59
CA HIS A 44 -2.84 1.50 -9.94
C HIS A 44 -3.94 1.21 -10.97
N ILE A 45 -4.33 2.23 -11.72
CA ILE A 45 -5.34 2.11 -12.79
C ILE A 45 -4.62 1.85 -14.12
N TYR A 46 -4.43 0.57 -14.48
CA TYR A 46 -3.67 0.16 -15.67
C TYR A 46 -4.08 0.88 -16.97
N ARG A 47 -5.39 1.10 -17.18
CA ARG A 47 -5.91 1.75 -18.38
C ARG A 47 -5.55 3.24 -18.48
N LYS A 48 -5.37 3.90 -17.35
CA LYS A 48 -5.09 5.34 -17.28
C LYS A 48 -3.61 5.65 -17.00
N LYS A 49 -2.81 4.63 -16.64
CA LYS A 49 -1.42 4.78 -16.17
C LYS A 49 -1.33 5.82 -15.04
N GLU A 50 -2.34 5.81 -14.16
CA GLU A 50 -2.51 6.77 -13.08
C GLU A 50 -2.60 6.01 -11.75
N ASP A 51 -1.91 6.55 -10.75
CA ASP A 51 -1.98 6.07 -9.36
C ASP A 51 -2.91 6.99 -8.57
N VAL A 52 -3.88 6.39 -7.88
CA VAL A 52 -4.72 7.12 -6.92
C VAL A 52 -4.27 6.75 -5.52
N ILE A 53 -3.80 7.74 -4.75
CA ILE A 53 -3.45 7.52 -3.34
C ILE A 53 -4.75 7.34 -2.54
N LEU A 54 -4.87 6.20 -1.87
CA LEU A 54 -6.01 5.86 -1.02
C LEU A 54 -5.76 6.26 0.44
N PHE A 55 -4.51 6.09 0.90
CA PHE A 55 -4.10 6.40 2.26
C PHE A 55 -2.62 6.80 2.30
N ARG A 56 -2.27 7.73 3.19
CA ARG A 56 -0.89 8.21 3.38
C ARG A 56 -0.66 8.51 4.85
N THR A 57 0.44 7.99 5.40
CA THR A 57 0.89 8.24 6.78
C THR A 57 2.43 8.21 6.84
N LYS A 58 3.02 8.74 7.93
CA LYS A 58 4.45 8.58 8.21
C LYS A 58 4.76 7.27 8.95
N ASP A 59 3.74 6.58 9.46
CA ASP A 59 3.87 5.33 10.21
C ASP A 59 3.51 4.12 9.34
N LEU A 60 4.47 3.20 9.16
CA LEU A 60 4.23 1.97 8.41
C LEU A 60 3.17 1.09 9.09
N LYS A 61 3.12 1.07 10.43
CA LYS A 61 2.16 0.24 11.17
C LYS A 61 0.73 0.68 10.87
N GLU A 62 0.44 1.98 10.96
CA GLU A 62 -0.87 2.54 10.60
C GLU A 62 -1.24 2.20 9.14
N CYS A 63 -0.26 2.20 8.24
CA CYS A 63 -0.48 1.88 6.83
C CYS A 63 -0.91 0.41 6.65
N VAL A 64 -0.25 -0.52 7.34
CA VAL A 64 -0.57 -1.96 7.34
C VAL A 64 -1.92 -2.23 8.02
N GLU A 65 -2.20 -1.56 9.15
CA GLU A 65 -3.48 -1.70 9.85
C GLU A 65 -4.66 -1.19 9.01
N TRP A 66 -4.47 -0.05 8.33
CA TRP A 66 -5.48 0.50 7.43
C TRP A 66 -5.78 -0.45 6.26
N VAL A 67 -4.74 -0.97 5.60
CA VAL A 67 -4.94 -1.85 4.43
C VAL A 67 -5.60 -3.17 4.82
N ASN A 68 -5.24 -3.75 5.97
CA ASN A 68 -5.89 -4.94 6.53
C ASN A 68 -7.39 -4.69 6.80
N SER A 69 -7.71 -3.56 7.43
CA SER A 69 -9.08 -3.18 7.77
C SER A 69 -9.95 -2.98 6.51
N VAL A 70 -9.40 -2.32 5.49
CA VAL A 70 -10.15 -1.98 4.26
C VAL A 70 -10.35 -3.19 3.35
N PHE A 71 -9.34 -4.06 3.22
CA PHE A 71 -9.34 -5.15 2.24
C PHE A 71 -9.51 -6.55 2.85
N GLY A 72 -9.69 -6.65 4.17
CA GLY A 72 -9.89 -7.93 4.86
C GLY A 72 -8.64 -8.81 4.84
N LEU A 73 -7.46 -8.20 4.88
CA LEU A 73 -6.16 -8.89 4.86
C LEU A 73 -5.67 -9.14 6.29
N ASN A 74 -4.67 -10.01 6.42
CA ASN A 74 -4.04 -10.36 7.68
C ASN A 74 -2.53 -10.21 7.57
N ASP A 75 -2.08 -9.09 7.01
CA ASP A 75 -0.67 -8.77 6.91
C ASP A 75 -0.11 -8.34 8.28
N GLU A 76 1.09 -8.82 8.59
CA GLU A 76 1.76 -8.63 9.87
C GLU A 76 2.80 -7.52 9.70
N TYR A 77 2.69 -6.45 10.47
CA TYR A 77 3.75 -5.45 10.60
C TYR A 77 4.93 -6.04 11.38
N VAL A 78 6.13 -5.94 10.81
CA VAL A 78 7.37 -6.40 11.44
C VAL A 78 8.32 -5.22 11.61
N GLY A 79 8.39 -4.70 12.85
CA GLY A 79 9.29 -3.61 13.23
C GLY A 79 9.30 -3.38 14.75
N GLU A 80 10.39 -2.81 15.26
CA GLU A 80 10.52 -2.50 16.69
C GLU A 80 9.49 -1.43 17.11
N ASN A 81 8.86 -1.63 18.28
CA ASN A 81 7.96 -0.67 18.94
C ASN A 81 8.70 0.63 19.33
#